data_AF-A0A0V0H6T5-F1
#
_entry.id   AF-A0A0V0H6T5-F1
#
_cell.length_a   1.000
_cell.length_b   1.000
_cell.length_c   1.000
_cell.angle_alpha   90.00
_cell.angle_beta   90.00
_cell.angle_gamma   90.00
#
_symmetry.space_group_name_H-M   'P 1'
#
loop_
_entity.id
_entity.type
_entity.pdbx_description
1 polymer ?
#
loop_
_entity_poly.entity_id
_entity_poly.type
_entity_poly.pdbx_seq_one_letter_code
_entity_poly.pdbx_strand_id
1 'polypeptide(L)' 'MPQQGTPFPFPQPDREEVLVLGEWWNADVEQVEKQGNALGLPPNMSDAHTINGKPGPLFHVLRNILLPWKLKKERHTC' A
#
# COMPACT_ATOMS: atom_id res chain seq x y z
N MET A 1 -9.42 5.21 -25.14
CA MET A 1 -10.28 4.60 -24.11
C MET A 1 -11.11 3.51 -24.79
N PRO A 2 -11.49 2.41 -24.10
CA PRO A 2 -12.39 1.41 -24.66
C PRO A 2 -13.73 2.05 -25.07
N GLN A 3 -14.42 1.42 -26.03
CA GLN A 3 -15.75 1.89 -26.46
C GLN A 3 -16.74 1.79 -25.29
N GLN A 4 -17.49 2.86 -25.04
CA GLN A 4 -18.52 2.86 -24.01
C GLN A 4 -19.57 1.80 -24.33
N GLY A 5 -19.94 1.00 -23.33
CA GLY A 5 -20.94 -0.06 -23.47
C GLY A 5 -20.40 -1.41 -23.93
N THR A 6 -19.10 -1.54 -24.22
CA THR A 6 -18.50 -2.87 -24.42
C THR A 6 -18.31 -3.54 -23.05
N PRO A 7 -18.99 -4.67 -22.76
CA PRO A 7 -18.81 -5.39 -21.51
C PRO A 7 -17.44 -6.05 -21.47
N PHE A 8 -16.94 -6.30 -20.26
CA PHE A 8 -15.71 -7.07 -20.08
C PHE A 8 -15.87 -8.50 -20.62
N PRO A 9 -14.78 -9.16 -21.06
CA PRO A 9 -14.81 -10.53 -21.56
C PRO A 9 -14.97 -11.59 -20.44
N PHE A 10 -15.46 -11.19 -19.28
CA PHE A 10 -15.67 -12.00 -18.09
C PHE A 10 -16.96 -11.56 -17.37
N PRO A 11 -17.58 -12.43 -16.55
CA PRO A 11 -18.76 -12.07 -15.77
C PRO A 11 -18.52 -10.85 -14.89
N GLN A 12 -19.56 -10.06 -14.69
CA GLN A 12 -19.48 -8.90 -13.80
C GLN A 12 -19.09 -9.36 -12.39
N PRO A 13 -18.02 -8.79 -11.78
CA PRO A 13 -17.60 -9.17 -10.44
C PRO A 13 -18.60 -8.65 -9.40
N ASP A 14 -18.68 -9.34 -8.26
CA ASP A 14 -19.52 -8.91 -7.13
C ASP A 14 -19.07 -7.56 -6.55
N ARG A 15 -17.77 -7.26 -6.66
CA ARG A 15 -17.15 -6.03 -6.15
C ARG A 15 -15.87 -5.72 -6.91
N GLU A 16 -15.61 -4.43 -7.09
CA GLU A 16 -14.35 -3.90 -7.61
C GLU A 16 -13.76 -2.94 -6.59
N GLU A 17 -12.45 -3.02 -6.39
CA GLU A 17 -11.71 -2.17 -5.45
C GLU A 17 -10.40 -1.72 -6.08
N VAL A 18 -9.99 -0.49 -5.76
CA VAL A 18 -8.69 0.01 -6.20
C VAL A 18 -7.62 -0.44 -5.22
N LEU A 19 -6.62 -1.16 -5.73
CA LEU A 19 -5.42 -1.54 -4.99
C LEU A 19 -4.27 -0.61 -5.36
N VAL A 20 -3.90 0.26 -4.43
CA VAL A 20 -2.71 1.11 -4.56
C VAL A 20 -1.54 0.42 -3.88
N LEU A 21 -0.52 0.09 -4.67
CA LEU A 21 0.74 -0.44 -4.16
C LEU A 21 1.71 0.72 -3.97
N GLY A 22 2.42 0.72 -2.85
CA GLY A 22 3.38 1.78 -2.55
C GLY A 22 4.55 1.30 -1.72
N GLU A 23 5.44 2.23 -1.43
CA GLU A 23 6.63 2.03 -0.62
C GLU A 23 6.62 3.01 0.57
N TRP A 24 7.27 2.64 1.65
CA TRP A 24 7.35 3.39 2.89
C TRP A 24 8.81 3.53 3.31
N TRP A 25 9.23 4.75 3.61
CA TRP A 25 10.51 5.04 4.25
C TRP A 25 10.25 5.66 5.62
N ASN A 26 10.99 5.20 6.64
CA ASN A 26 11.03 5.84 7.95
C ASN A 26 11.84 7.14 7.92
N ALA A 27 12.77 7.25 6.97
CA ALA A 27 13.51 8.47 6.68
C ALA A 27 12.67 9.43 5.82
N ASP A 28 13.03 10.72 5.85
CA ASP A 28 12.45 11.71 4.95
C ASP A 28 12.76 11.35 3.49
N VAL A 29 11.71 11.12 2.70
CA VAL A 29 11.80 10.69 1.29
C VAL A 29 12.58 11.70 0.45
N GLU A 30 12.44 13.00 0.71
CA GLU A 30 13.21 14.01 -0.04
C GLU A 30 14.71 13.89 0.23
N GLN A 31 15.09 13.53 1.46
CA GLN A 31 16.50 13.34 1.80
C GLN A 31 17.05 12.07 1.16
N VAL A 32 16.27 11.00 1.14
CA VAL A 32 16.62 9.73 0.47
C VAL A 32 16.84 9.96 -1.03
N GLU A 33 15.98 10.73 -1.67
CA GLU A 33 16.13 11.10 -3.09
C GLU A 33 17.34 12.01 -3.33
N LYS A 34 17.49 13.09 -2.54
CA LYS A 34 18.63 14.02 -2.66
C LYS A 34 19.96 13.30 -2.48
N GLN A 35 20.05 12.35 -1.55
CA GLN A 35 21.23 11.53 -1.34
C GLN A 35 21.55 10.66 -2.57
N GLY A 36 20.56 9.97 -3.13
CA GLY A 36 20.74 9.18 -4.35
C GLY A 36 21.25 10.04 -5.51
N ASN A 37 20.61 11.19 -5.73
CA ASN A 37 21.00 12.14 -6.76
C ASN A 37 22.43 12.68 -6.59
N ALA A 38 22.83 13.01 -5.35
CA ALA A 38 24.17 13.51 -5.06
C ALA A 38 25.26 12.44 -5.30
N LEU A 39 24.95 11.18 -5.03
CA LEU A 39 25.88 10.05 -5.22
C LEU A 39 25.84 9.49 -6.65
N GLY A 40 24.86 9.88 -7.46
CA GLY A 40 24.60 9.27 -8.78
C GLY A 40 24.17 7.80 -8.68
N LEU A 41 23.62 7.41 -7.53
CA LEU A 41 23.18 6.05 -7.23
C LEU A 41 21.67 6.02 -7.00
N PRO A 42 21.02 4.85 -7.17
CA PRO A 42 19.63 4.69 -6.77
C PRO A 42 19.42 5.06 -5.30
N PRO A 43 18.25 5.61 -4.94
CA PRO A 43 17.90 5.85 -3.54
C PRO A 43 17.90 4.55 -2.73
N ASN A 44 18.07 4.65 -1.42
CA ASN A 44 18.02 3.49 -0.52
C ASN A 44 16.69 2.76 -0.64
N MET A 45 16.72 1.42 -0.52
CA MET A 45 15.52 0.59 -0.53
C MET A 45 14.54 1.03 0.58
N SER A 46 13.24 0.88 0.29
CA SER A 46 12.16 1.19 1.22
C SER A 46 12.17 0.28 2.45
N ASP A 47 11.71 0.81 3.58
CA ASP A 47 11.54 0.06 4.82
C ASP A 47 10.37 -0.93 4.72
N ALA A 48 9.32 -0.59 3.97
CA ALA A 48 8.19 -1.48 3.70
C ALA A 48 7.48 -1.22 2.38
N HIS A 49 6.87 -2.28 1.86
CA HIS A 49 5.81 -2.18 0.87
C HIS A 49 4.45 -1.98 1.53
N THR A 50 3.59 -1.20 0.89
CA THR A 50 2.26 -0.85 1.39
C THR A 50 1.16 -1.27 0.42
N ILE A 51 0.00 -1.61 0.98
CA ILE A 51 -1.25 -1.75 0.23
C ILE A 51 -2.19 -0.68 0.78
N ASN A 52 -2.66 0.20 -0.10
CA ASN A 52 -3.48 1.36 0.24
C ASN A 52 -2.84 2.22 1.35
N GLY A 53 -1.54 2.48 1.23
CA GLY A 53 -0.75 3.31 2.14
C GLY A 53 -0.48 2.69 3.52
N LYS A 54 -0.87 1.42 3.74
CA LYS A 54 -0.63 0.72 5.01
C LYS A 54 0.45 -0.34 4.82
N PRO A 55 1.53 -0.29 5.60
CA PRO A 55 2.47 -1.40 5.65
C PRO A 55 1.79 -2.60 6.31
N GLY A 56 2.10 -3.80 5.82
CA GLY A 56 1.43 -5.03 6.26
C GLY A 56 1.71 -5.38 7.73
N PRO A 57 1.00 -6.38 8.30
CA PRO A 57 1.14 -6.77 9.71
C PRO A 57 2.54 -7.23 10.12
N LEU A 58 3.41 -7.56 9.16
CA LEU A 58 4.77 -8.01 9.39
C LEU A 58 5.78 -6.84 9.44
N PHE A 59 5.36 -5.62 9.07
CA PHE A 59 6.20 -4.44 9.21
C PHE A 59 6.18 -3.98 10.66
N HIS A 60 7.18 -4.44 11.43
CA HIS A 60 7.34 -4.15 12.84
C HIS A 60 8.48 -3.14 13.05
N VAL A 61 8.15 -1.87 13.25
CA VAL A 61 9.00 -0.98 14.03
C VAL A 61 8.32 -0.80 15.39
N LEU A 62 8.87 -1.50 16.39
CA LEU A 62 8.49 -1.52 17.80
C LEU A 62 6.97 -1.54 18.09
N ARG A 63 6.52 -2.76 18.34
CA ARG A 63 5.20 -3.17 18.87
C ARG A 63 4.93 -2.54 20.25
N ASN A 64 4.79 -1.22 20.35
CA ASN A 64 4.46 -0.53 21.60
C ASN A 64 3.44 0.61 21.49
N ILE A 65 2.66 0.65 20.41
CA ILE A 65 1.34 1.32 20.42
C ILE A 65 0.30 0.25 20.13
N LEU A 66 0.11 -0.63 21.11
CA LEU A 66 -1.12 -1.43 21.19
C LEU A 66 -2.28 -0.45 21.44
N LEU A 67 -3.42 -0.74 20.80
CA LEU A 67 -4.75 -0.12 20.90
C LEU A 67 -4.98 0.99 19.85
N PRO A 68 -5.57 0.67 18.67
CA PRO A 68 -7.01 0.40 18.64
C PRO A 68 -7.51 -0.61 17.58
N TRP A 69 -6.68 -1.45 16.97
CA TRP A 69 -7.14 -2.33 15.86
C TRP A 69 -7.85 -3.61 16.28
N LYS A 70 -8.15 -3.78 17.57
CA LYS A 70 -9.17 -4.75 17.99
C LYS A 70 -10.54 -4.11 17.75
N LEU A 71 -11.05 -4.21 16.51
CA LEU A 71 -12.48 -4.26 16.10
C LEU A 71 -12.70 -3.60 14.73
N LYS A 72 -12.78 -4.41 13.68
CA LYS A 72 -14.00 -4.52 12.86
C LYS A 72 -14.00 -5.85 12.10
N LYS A 73 -14.28 -6.94 12.83
CA LYS A 73 -14.69 -8.21 12.24
C LYS A 73 -16.21 -8.24 12.27
N GLU A 74 -16.85 -7.49 11.38
CA GLU A 74 -18.27 -7.69 11.09
C GLU A 74 -18.39 -8.92 10.20
N ARG A 75 -18.64 -10.07 10.85
CA ARG A 75 -19.28 -11.20 10.20
C ARG A 75 -20.63 -10.71 9.68
N HIS A 76 -20.75 -10.55 8.37
CA HIS A 76 -22.04 -10.66 7.72
C HIS A 76 -22.22 -12.14 7.41
N THR A 77 -22.91 -12.84 8.31
CA THR A 77 -23.49 -14.15 8.05
C THR A 77 -24.70 -13.97 7.14
N CYS A 78 -24.70 -14.75 6.05
CA CYS A 78 -25.80 -15.16 5.18
C CYS A 78 -26.71 -14.06 4.59
#